data_AF-A0A8K0K388-F1
#
_entry.id   AF-A0A8K0K388-F1
#
_cell.length_a   1.000
_cell.length_b   1.000
_cell.length_c   1.000
_cell.angle_alpha   90.00
_cell.angle_beta   90.00
_cell.angle_gamma   90.00
#
_symmetry.space_group_name_H-M   'P 1'
#
loop_
_entity.id
_entity.type
_entity.pdbx_description
1 polymer ?
#
loop_
_entity_poly.entity_id
_entity_poly.type
_entity_poly.pdbx_seq_one_letter_code
_entity_poly.pdbx_strand_id
1 'polypeptide(L)' 'MLDRIMLALEVPRSFNPDKEFGYYLKGFEDPTFFPKRCAQVLVNGEVIGKVGILHPNVIKSFALVNPCSLFEINIENFV' A
#
# COMPACT_ATOMS: atom_id res chain seq x y z
N MET A 1 -3.92 6.49 6.85
CA MET A 1 -4.85 5.36 7.07
C MET A 1 -4.07 4.07 7.34
N LEU A 2 -3.17 3.64 6.46
CA LEU A 2 -2.29 2.48 6.68
C LEU A 2 -1.64 2.46 8.08
N ASP A 3 -0.99 3.54 8.49
CA ASP A 3 -0.29 3.59 9.79
C ASP A 3 -1.22 3.32 10.99
N ARG A 4 -2.52 3.68 10.89
CA ARG A 4 -3.50 3.40 11.94
C ARG A 4 -3.89 1.93 12.01
N ILE A 5 -3.99 1.28 10.84
CA ILE A 5 -4.28 -0.17 10.77
C ILE A 5 -3.10 -0.96 11.30
N MET A 6 -1.88 -0.61 10.89
CA MET A 6 -0.66 -1.28 11.37
C MET A 6 -0.46 -1.11 12.88
N LEU A 7 -0.78 0.07 13.42
CA LEU A 7 -0.80 0.28 14.86
C LEU A 7 -1.80 -0.63 15.59
N ALA A 8 -3.00 -0.82 15.03
CA ALA A 8 -4.01 -1.70 15.62
C ALA A 8 -3.64 -3.19 15.54
N LEU A 9 -2.84 -3.57 14.53
CA LEU A 9 -2.28 -4.92 14.38
C LEU A 9 -0.98 -5.12 15.17
N GLU A 10 -0.54 -4.12 15.95
CA GLU A 10 0.72 -4.13 16.70
C GLU A 10 1.98 -4.34 15.83
N VAL A 11 1.91 -3.95 14.55
CA VAL A 11 3.03 -4.06 13.61
C VAL A 11 3.79 -2.74 13.56
N PRO A 12 5.03 -2.67 14.07
CA PRO A 12 5.80 -1.44 14.10
C PRO A 12 6.26 -1.06 12.68
N ARG A 13 6.37 0.25 12.44
CA ARG A 13 6.97 0.76 11.20
C ARG A 13 8.46 0.48 11.21
N SER A 14 8.93 -0.27 10.22
CA SER A 14 10.36 -0.48 10.00
C SER A 14 10.90 0.56 9.03
N PHE A 15 12.02 1.18 9.40
CA PHE A 15 12.81 2.04 8.52
C PHE A 15 13.98 1.30 7.87
N ASN A 16 14.24 0.06 8.29
CA ASN A 16 15.32 -0.76 7.79
C ASN A 16 14.77 -2.09 7.25
N PRO A 17 14.98 -2.44 5.97
CA PRO A 17 14.50 -3.70 5.42
C PRO A 17 15.09 -4.92 6.14
N ASP A 18 16.27 -4.75 6.73
CA ASP A 18 17.02 -5.81 7.43
C ASP A 18 16.60 -6.03 8.90
N LYS A 19 15.62 -5.25 9.40
CA LYS A 19 15.05 -5.50 10.73
C LYS A 19 14.06 -6.66 10.67
N GLU A 20 14.19 -7.56 11.63
CA GLU A 20 13.47 -8.84 11.75
C GLU A 20 11.93 -8.71 11.81
N PHE A 21 11.39 -7.59 12.30
CA PHE A 21 9.95 -7.43 12.50
C PHE A 21 9.47 -6.00 12.20
N GLY A 22 8.51 -5.88 11.29
CA GLY A 22 7.79 -4.63 11.01
C GLY A 22 7.35 -4.45 9.56
N TYR A 23 6.61 -3.37 9.32
CA TYR A 23 6.12 -3.01 7.99
C TYR A 23 6.89 -1.84 7.36
N TYR A 24 7.05 -1.85 6.05
CA TYR A 24 7.62 -0.73 5.29
C TYR A 24 6.95 -0.59 3.92
N LEU A 25 7.16 0.59 3.30
CA LEU A 25 6.66 0.89 1.96
C LEU A 25 7.82 0.83 0.97
N LYS A 26 7.61 0.13 -0.15
CA LYS A 26 8.55 0.09 -1.26
C LYS A 26 7.89 0.66 -2.50
N GLY A 27 8.57 1.58 -3.20
CA GLY A 27 8.08 2.10 -4.48
C GLY A 27 7.83 0.98 -5.48
N PHE A 28 6.68 1.03 -6.16
CA PHE A 28 6.26 0.01 -7.11
C PHE A 28 5.58 0.66 -8.31
N GLU A 29 5.68 0.02 -9.48
CA GLU A 29 5.00 0.47 -10.69
C GLU A 29 3.87 -0.50 -11.04
N ASP A 30 2.65 0.03 -11.13
CA ASP A 30 1.45 -0.71 -11.51
C ASP A 30 0.60 0.21 -12.40
N PRO A 31 0.13 -0.27 -13.58
CA PRO A 31 -0.60 0.54 -14.56
C PRO A 31 -1.96 1.05 -14.04
N THR A 32 -2.48 0.45 -12.97
CA THR A 32 -3.70 0.91 -12.29
C THR A 32 -3.49 2.26 -11.61
N PHE A 33 -2.24 2.62 -11.32
CA PHE A 33 -1.87 3.81 -10.56
C PHE A 33 -1.13 4.83 -11.41
N PHE A 34 -1.09 6.06 -10.91
CA PHE A 34 -0.30 7.12 -11.51
C PHE A 34 1.21 6.81 -11.34
N PRO A 35 2.04 6.95 -12.39
CA PRO A 35 3.46 6.60 -12.33
C PRO A 35 4.17 7.30 -11.16
N LYS A 36 5.05 6.56 -10.48
CA LYS A 36 5.78 7.02 -9.28
C LYS A 36 4.91 7.43 -8.08
N ARG A 37 3.60 7.17 -8.13
CA ARG A 37 2.65 7.43 -7.03
C ARG A 37 2.00 6.14 -6.53
N CYS A 38 2.74 5.04 -6.60
CA CYS A 38 2.36 3.74 -6.08
C CYS A 38 3.49 3.16 -5.20
N ALA A 39 3.09 2.46 -4.15
CA ALA A 39 3.98 1.72 -3.28
C ALA A 39 3.33 0.40 -2.87
N GLN A 40 4.14 -0.64 -2.74
CA GLN A 40 3.76 -1.88 -2.08
C GLN A 40 3.93 -1.75 -0.57
N VAL A 41 3.04 -2.39 0.16
CA VAL A 41 3.12 -2.56 1.62
C VAL A 41 3.74 -3.91 1.88
N LEU A 42 4.87 -3.91 2.59
CA LEU A 42 5.59 -5.11 2.96
C LEU A 42 5.60 -5.28 4.46
N VAL A 43 5.49 -6.53 4.92
CA VAL A 43 5.66 -6.93 6.32
C VAL A 43 6.65 -8.08 6.36
N ASN A 44 7.73 -7.93 7.13
CA ASN A 44 8.78 -8.95 7.27
C ASN A 44 9.32 -9.45 5.91
N GLY A 45 9.39 -8.56 4.92
CA GLY A 45 9.87 -8.87 3.57
C GLY A 45 8.81 -9.39 2.60
N GLU A 46 7.61 -9.74 3.06
CA GLU A 46 6.51 -10.20 2.21
C GLU A 46 5.59 -9.06 1.78
N VAL A 47 5.16 -9.07 0.52
CA VAL A 47 4.20 -8.09 0.00
C VAL A 47 2.80 -8.49 0.46
N ILE A 48 2.18 -7.64 1.28
CA ILE A 48 0.82 -7.86 1.78
C ILE A 48 -0.21 -6.99 1.06
N GLY A 49 0.22 -6.03 0.25
CA GLY A 49 -0.72 -5.09 -0.37
C GLY A 49 -0.07 -3.95 -1.14
N LYS A 50 -0.89 -2.99 -1.53
CA LYS A 50 -0.47 -1.81 -2.32
C LYS A 50 -1.27 -0.57 -1.98
N VAL A 51 -0.64 0.57 -2.19
CA VAL A 51 -1.22 1.90 -1.98
C VAL A 51 -0.79 2.84 -3.09
N GLY A 52 -1.70 3.68 -3.56
CA GLY A 52 -1.33 4.67 -4.57
C GLY A 52 -2.49 5.54 -5.02
N ILE A 53 -2.20 6.44 -5.95
CA ILE A 53 -3.18 7.29 -6.62
C ILE A 53 -3.61 6.61 -7.91
N LEU A 54 -4.91 6.47 -8.16
CA LEU A 54 -5.40 5.83 -9.37
C LEU A 54 -4.98 6.59 -10.63
N HIS A 55 -4.69 5.84 -11.70
CA HIS A 55 -4.40 6.43 -13.00
C HIS A 55 -5.66 7.14 -13.56
N PRO A 56 -5.54 8.30 -14.23
CA PRO A 56 -6.67 9.02 -14.82
C PRO A 56 -7.55 8.17 -15.74
N ASN A 57 -6.95 7.20 -16.43
CA ASN A 57 -7.70 6.26 -17.27
C ASN A 57 -8.65 5.40 -16.43
N VAL A 58 -8.20 4.90 -15.28
CA VAL A 58 -9.04 4.11 -14.36
C VAL A 58 -10.15 4.98 -13.80
N ILE A 59 -9.83 6.19 -13.32
CA ILE A 59 -10.82 7.16 -12.81
C ILE A 59 -11.93 7.39 -13.84
N LYS A 60 -11.57 7.61 -15.11
CA LYS A 60 -12.53 7.80 -16.20
C LYS A 60 -13.35 6.54 -16.49
N SER A 61 -12.71 5.38 -16.55
CA SER A 61 -13.38 4.09 -16.81
C SER A 61 -14.42 3.74 -15.75
N PHE A 62 -14.21 4.15 -14.50
CA PHE A 62 -15.13 3.95 -13.38
C PHE A 62 -16.03 5.15 -13.08
N ALA A 63 -16.08 6.15 -13.97
CA ALA A 63 -16.88 7.37 -13.84
C ALA A 63 -16.70 8.13 -12.50
N LEU A 64 -15.48 8.08 -11.94
CA LEU A 64 -15.13 8.81 -10.74
C LEU A 64 -14.90 10.29 -11.08
N VAL A 65 -15.58 11.19 -10.38
CA VAL A 65 -15.50 12.64 -10.64
C VAL A 65 -14.18 13.23 -10.13
N ASN A 66 -13.67 12.70 -9.02
CA ASN A 66 -12.51 13.25 -8.32
C ASN A 66 -11.31 12.29 -8.36
N PRO A 67 -10.06 12.81 -8.26
CA PRO A 67 -8.89 11.99 -8.03
C PRO A 67 -9.08 11.10 -6.79
N CYS A 68 -8.74 9.82 -6.92
CA CYS A 68 -8.95 8.83 -5.88
C CYS A 68 -7.64 8.13 -5.52
N SER A 69 -7.40 7.98 -4.22
CA SER A 69 -6.32 7.16 -3.67
C SER A 69 -6.89 5.80 -3.29
N LEU A 70 -6.20 4.73 -3.68
CA LEU A 70 -6.56 3.35 -3.35
C LEU A 70 -5.53 2.76 -2.39
N PHE A 71 -6.02 1.96 -1.47
CA PHE A 71 -5.25 1.19 -0.51
C PHE A 71 -5.87 -0.20 -0.38
N GLU A 72 -5.03 -1.23 -0.47
CA GLU A 72 -5.42 -2.64 -0.40
C GLU A 72 -4.36 -3.39 0.40
N ILE A 73 -4.79 -4.21 1.35
CA ILE A 73 -3.94 -5.12 2.13
C ILE A 73 -4.66 -6.45 2.39
N ASN A 74 -3.90 -7.53 2.43
CA ASN A 74 -4.34 -8.80 2.99
C ASN A 74 -4.12 -8.79 4.51
N ILE A 75 -5.19 -9.04 5.27
CA ILE A 75 -5.18 -9.09 6.73
C ILE A 75 -5.01 -10.51 7.27
N GLU A 76 -5.24 -11.55 6.46
CA GLU A 76 -5.14 -12.95 6.90
C GLU A 76 -3.72 -13.30 7.37
N ASN A 77 -2.70 -12.59 6.86
CA ASN A 77 -1.31 -12.76 7.27
C ASN A 77 -1.03 -12.39 8.75
N PHE A 78 -2.01 -11.85 9.49
CA PHE A 78 -1.87 -11.44 10.89
C PHE A 78 -2.74 -12.23 11.87
N VAL A 79 -3.52 -13.21 11.40
CA VAL A 79 -4.44 -14.02 12.22
C VAL A 79 -3.90 -15.43 12.43
#